data_AF-A0A6V7IQ86-F1
#
_entry.id   AF-A0A6V7IQ86-F1
#
_cell.length_a   1.000
_cell.length_b   1.000
_cell.length_c   1.000
_cell.angle_alpha   90.00
_cell.angle_beta   90.00
_cell.angle_gamma   90.00
#
_symmetry.space_group_name_H-M   'P 1'
#
loop_
_entity.id
_entity.type
_entity.pdbx_description
1 polymer ?
#
loop_
_entity_poly.entity_id
_entity_poly.type
_entity_poly.pdbx_seq_one_letter_code
_entity_poly.pdbx_strand_id
1 'polypeptide(L)' 'MALLYTNNRFLHDNLVICARRLTSLLPEPLSVCYLVNSGSEANDLALRLAEAHTKSEDTIVLD' A
#
# COMPACT_ATOMS: atom_id res chain seq x y z
N MET A 1 27.91 -18.93 -4.18
CA MET A 1 27.39 -17.58 -3.83
C MET A 1 26.06 -17.77 -3.13
N ALA A 2 25.86 -17.31 -1.89
CA ALA A 2 24.58 -17.44 -1.20
C ALA A 2 23.62 -16.31 -1.65
N LEU A 3 22.34 -16.64 -1.83
CA LEU A 3 21.31 -15.69 -2.25
C LEU A 3 20.81 -14.91 -1.02
N LEU A 4 21.06 -13.60 -0.99
CA LEU A 4 20.62 -12.71 0.09
C LEU A 4 19.28 -12.05 -0.25
N TYR A 5 18.32 -12.15 0.66
CA TYR A 5 17.05 -11.44 0.58
C TYR A 5 17.03 -10.30 1.61
N THR A 6 17.02 -9.06 1.14
CA THR A 6 16.86 -7.84 1.96
C THR A 6 15.44 -7.27 1.90
N ASN A 7 14.56 -7.94 1.15
CA ASN A 7 13.16 -7.59 1.06
C ASN A 7 12.36 -8.20 2.23
N ASN A 8 11.13 -7.75 2.38
CA ASN A 8 10.25 -8.12 3.49
C ASN A 8 9.57 -9.48 3.27
N ARG A 9 10.25 -10.42 2.61
CA ARG A 9 9.77 -11.79 2.42
C ARG A 9 9.46 -12.47 3.76
N PHE A 10 10.21 -12.08 4.79
CA PHE A 10 9.87 -12.33 6.18
C PHE A 10 9.39 -11.03 6.79
N LEU A 11 8.27 -11.11 7.51
CA LEU A 11 7.66 -9.94 8.13
C LEU A 11 8.62 -9.40 9.20
N HIS A 12 9.04 -8.15 9.02
CA HIS A 12 9.92 -7.46 9.95
C HIS A 12 9.10 -6.58 10.90
N ASP A 13 9.40 -6.63 12.20
CA ASP A 13 8.62 -5.94 13.25
C ASP A 13 8.42 -4.44 12.99
N ASN A 14 9.47 -3.76 12.51
CA ASN A 14 9.40 -2.35 12.15
C ASN A 14 8.26 -2.01 11.17
N LEU A 15 7.95 -2.90 10.23
CA LEU A 15 6.86 -2.66 9.28
C LEU A 15 5.50 -2.84 9.94
N VAL A 16 5.36 -3.83 10.81
CA VAL A 16 4.12 -4.05 11.58
C VAL A 16 3.85 -2.86 12.50
N ILE A 17 4.88 -2.36 13.18
CA ILE A 17 4.79 -1.19 14.05
C ILE A 17 4.43 0.06 13.24
N CYS A 18 5.10 0.28 12.11
CA CYS A 18 4.81 1.40 11.21
C CYS A 18 3.36 1.36 10.72
N ALA A 19 2.92 0.22 10.17
CA ALA A 19 1.56 0.04 9.69
C ALA A 19 0.52 0.29 10.79
N ARG A 20 0.71 -0.28 11.99
CA ARG A 20 -0.20 -0.05 13.13
C ARG A 20 -0.27 1.40 13.56
N ARG A 21 0.86 2.11 13.59
CA ARG A 21 0.90 3.54 13.93
C ARG A 21 0.16 4.36 12.88
N LEU A 22 0.35 4.05 11.60
CA LEU A 22 -0.36 4.75 10.51
C LEU A 22 -1.87 4.51 10.57
N THR A 23 -2.32 3.27 10.70
CA THR A 23 -3.76 2.95 10.72
C THR A 23 -4.46 3.49 11.96
N SER A 24 -3.75 3.66 13.09
CA SER A 24 -4.32 4.30 14.29
C SER A 24 -4.69 5.78 14.12
N LEU A 25 -4.21 6.44 13.05
CA LEU A 25 -4.51 7.84 12.73
C LEU A 25 -5.69 7.98 11.75
N LEU A 26 -6.23 6.87 11.26
CA LEU A 26 -7.28 6.83 10.24
C LEU A 26 -8.60 6.29 10.83
N PRO A 27 -9.75 6.54 10.18
CA PRO A 27 -11.02 5.90 10.52
C PRO A 27 -10.94 4.38 10.48
N GLU A 28 -11.80 3.70 11.26
CA GLU A 28 -11.80 2.24 11.42
C GLU A 28 -11.79 1.43 10.10
N PRO A 29 -12.50 1.84 9.03
CA PRO A 29 -12.46 1.11 7.76
C PRO A 29 -11.09 1.13 7.07
N LEU A 30 -10.22 2.11 7.36
CA LEU A 30 -8.90 2.28 6.75
C LEU A 30 -7.80 1.59 7.58
N SER A 31 -7.84 0.26 7.58
CA SER A 31 -7.01 -0.59 8.47
C SER A 31 -5.91 -1.38 7.77
N VAL A 32 -5.77 -1.27 6.44
CA VAL A 32 -4.78 -2.01 5.63
C VAL A 32 -3.76 -1.04 5.01
N CYS A 33 -2.46 -1.33 5.16
CA CYS A 33 -1.38 -0.53 4.58
C CYS A 33 -0.63 -1.29 3.46
N TYR A 34 -0.47 -0.64 2.32
CA TYR A 34 0.48 -1.01 1.28
C TYR A 34 1.65 -0.03 1.30
N LEU A 35 2.88 -0.54 1.43
CA LEU A 35 4.10 0.28 1.46
C LEU A 35 4.78 0.22 0.09
N VAL A 36 5.05 1.40 -0.47
CA VAL A 36 5.66 1.62 -1.78
C VAL A 36 6.78 2.67 -1.67
N ASN A 37 7.54 2.88 -2.74
CA ASN A 37 8.76 3.70 -2.70
C ASN A 37 8.53 5.16 -3.08
N SER A 38 7.37 5.51 -3.62
CA SER A 38 7.04 6.89 -4.02
C SER A 38 5.55 7.17 -3.97
N GLY A 39 5.19 8.46 -4.00
CA GLY A 39 3.79 8.90 -4.11
C GLY A 39 3.16 8.49 -5.45
N SER A 40 3.94 8.49 -6.54
CA SER A 40 3.45 8.05 -7.85
C SER A 40 3.11 6.55 -7.85
N GLU A 41 3.93 5.70 -7.23
CA GLU A 41 3.62 4.28 -7.03
C GLU A 41 2.37 4.08 -6.17
N ALA A 42 2.16 4.96 -5.17
CA ALA A 42 0.97 4.89 -4.32
C ALA A 42 -0.31 5.18 -5.11
N ASN A 43 -0.29 6.20 -5.97
CA ASN A 43 -1.43 6.54 -6.82
C ASN A 43 -1.70 5.46 -7.88
N ASP A 44 -0.67 4.93 -8.54
CA ASP A 44 -0.80 3.82 -9.49
C ASP A 44 -1.42 2.58 -8.82
N LEU A 45 -0.96 2.23 -7.61
CA LEU A 45 -1.57 1.13 -6.85
C LEU A 45 -3.02 1.42 -6.45
N ALA A 46 -3.33 2.65 -6.05
CA ALA A 46 -4.69 3.04 -5.66
C ALA A 46 -5.68 2.89 -6.83
N LEU A 47 -5.29 3.29 -8.05
CA LEU A 47 -6.10 3.08 -9.25
C LEU A 47 -6.33 1.60 -9.52
N ARG A 48 -5.28 0.77 -9.45
CA ARG A 48 -5.41 -0.68 -9.63
C ARG A 48 -6.32 -1.33 -8.59
N LEU A 49 -6.29 -0.88 -7.35
CA LEU A 49 -7.21 -1.35 -6.30
C LEU A 49 -8.66 -1.00 -6.63
N ALA A 50 -8.92 0.23 -7.10
CA ALA A 50 -10.24 0.68 -7.50
C ALA A 50 -10.77 -0.11 -8.70
N GLU A 51 -9.97 -0.28 -9.76
CA GLU A 51 -10.31 -1.08 -10.94
C GLU A 51 -10.57 -2.55 -10.57
N ALA A 52 -9.71 -3.15 -9.74
CA ALA A 52 -9.86 -4.54 -9.32
C ALA A 52 -11.16 -4.78 -8.53
N HIS A 53 -11.56 -3.81 -7.71
CA HIS A 53 -12.77 -3.87 -6.91
C HIS A 53 -14.04 -3.59 -7.73
N THR A 54 -14.03 -2.55 -8.55
CA THR A 54 -15.21 -2.04 -9.26
C THR A 54 -15.41 -2.64 -10.66
N LYS A 55 -14.35 -3.18 -11.28
CA LYS A 55 -14.28 -3.61 -12.69
C LYS A 55 -14.49 -2.49 -13.71
N SER A 56 -14.39 -1.24 -13.28
CA SER A 56 -14.40 -0.07 -14.17
C SER A 56 -12.96 0.38 -14.43
N GLU A 57 -12.70 0.85 -15.66
CA GLU A 57 -11.43 1.46 -16.07
C GLU A 57 -11.50 3.00 -16.12
N ASP A 58 -12.66 3.58 -15.76
CA ASP A 58 -12.88 5.02 -15.84
C ASP A 58 -12.36 5.74 -14.60
N THR A 59 -11.63 6.84 -14.80
CA THR A 59 -11.09 7.68 -13.71
C THR A 59 -11.49 9.13 -13.89
N ILE A 60 -11.90 9.79 -12.79
CA ILE A 60 -12.24 11.21 -12.76
C ILE A 60 -11.12 11.97 -12.07
N VAL A 61 -10.67 13.06 -12.68
CA VAL A 61 -9.64 13.97 -12.15
C VAL A 61 -10.18 15.40 -12.06
N LEU A 62 -9.58 16.19 -11.17
CA LEU A 62 -9.84 17.63 -11.06
C LEU A 62 -8.75 18.40 -11.82
N ASP A 63 -9.12 19.54 -12.41
CA ASP A 63 -8.21 20.52 -13.02
C ASP A 63 -7.75 21.55 -11.98
#